data_AF-A0A453SKZ5-F1
#
_entry.id   AF-A0A453SKZ5-F1
#
_cell.length_a   1.000
_cell.length_b   1.000
_cell.length_c   1.000
_cell.angle_alpha   90.00
_cell.angle_beta   90.00
_cell.angle_gamma   90.00
#
_symmetry.space_group_name_H-M   'P 1'
#
loop_
_entity.id
_entity.type
_entity.pdbx_description
1 polymer ?
#
loop_
_entity_poly.entity_id
_entity_poly.type
_entity_poly.pdbx_seq_one_letter_code
_entity_poly.pdbx_strand_id
1 'polypeptide(L)'
;MWEVDARNATSTADWIAALPHQAINSQLVTLTQQSGAQTFVLSVSATDGTLTMDEMPAAGSDACVRATIVVDTYVVDSTAAEHGAAAPVLHGPNVTIAPFDRPGMAITNGFEVKLHPGPEALFNAVPGLDGLPGSVSLELGTRPGCFVTAPGGARGYRAGDKAQVGCRTSGGDDAAFRKAASFTQAAPLRRYHPLSFVAKGTERSFVLEPLRSLQDEFYTVYFNLVTAAADS
;
A
#
# COMPACT_ATOMS: atom_id res chain seq x y z
N MET A 1 5.14 -5.73 21.69
CA MET A 1 3.98 -6.47 22.24
C MET A 1 2.75 -5.95 21.51
N TRP A 2 1.76 -6.79 21.19
CA TRP A 2 0.61 -6.36 20.37
C TRP A 2 -0.53 -6.00 21.33
N GLU A 3 -1.07 -4.79 21.20
CA GLU A 3 -2.08 -4.26 22.12
C GLU A 3 -3.37 -3.94 21.40
N VAL A 4 -4.49 -4.38 21.96
CA VAL A 4 -5.84 -4.05 21.52
C VAL A 4 -6.43 -3.04 22.50
N ASP A 5 -6.95 -1.94 21.97
CA ASP A 5 -7.47 -0.84 22.78
C ASP A 5 -8.97 -0.99 23.02
N ALA A 6 -9.32 -1.43 24.23
CA ALA A 6 -10.70 -1.54 24.71
C ALA A 6 -10.99 -0.58 25.86
N ARG A 7 -10.17 0.46 26.07
CA ARG A 7 -10.29 1.36 27.24
C ARG A 7 -11.63 2.07 27.33
N ASN A 8 -12.18 2.47 26.18
CA ASN A 8 -13.46 3.18 26.07
C ASN A 8 -14.56 2.30 25.47
N ALA A 9 -14.38 0.97 25.46
CA ALA A 9 -15.32 0.06 24.86
C ALA A 9 -16.51 -0.23 25.78
N THR A 10 -17.71 -0.09 25.23
CA THR A 10 -18.97 -0.53 25.82
C THR A 10 -19.38 -1.92 25.33
N SER A 11 -18.82 -2.36 24.19
CA SER A 11 -19.02 -3.67 23.59
C SER A 11 -17.78 -4.13 22.80
N THR A 12 -17.75 -5.42 22.43
CA THR A 12 -16.69 -5.96 21.56
C THR A 12 -16.62 -5.27 20.20
N ALA A 13 -17.77 -4.81 19.67
CA ALA A 13 -17.85 -4.14 18.38
C ALA A 13 -17.06 -2.82 18.34
N ASP A 14 -16.77 -2.22 19.51
CA ASP A 14 -16.06 -0.95 19.61
C ASP A 14 -14.57 -1.10 19.27
N TRP A 15 -14.00 -2.28 19.49
CA TRP A 15 -12.57 -2.57 19.31
C TRP A 15 -12.28 -3.73 18.36
N ILE A 16 -13.26 -4.59 18.03
CA ILE A 16 -13.21 -5.53 16.90
C ILE A 16 -14.44 -5.37 16.03
N ALA A 17 -14.25 -5.11 14.74
CA ALA A 17 -15.34 -4.99 13.78
C ALA A 17 -15.08 -5.85 12.53
N ALA A 18 -16.14 -6.36 11.90
CA ALA A 18 -16.04 -7.03 10.62
C ALA A 18 -15.51 -6.04 9.55
N LEU A 19 -14.57 -6.50 8.73
CA LEU A 19 -14.00 -5.67 7.66
C LEU A 19 -14.98 -5.65 6.47
N PRO A 20 -15.36 -4.47 5.94
CA PRO A 20 -16.24 -4.35 4.78
C PRO A 20 -15.51 -4.75 3.49
N HIS A 21 -15.19 -6.03 3.38
CA HIS A 21 -14.21 -6.56 2.43
C HIS A 21 -14.60 -6.34 0.96
N GLN A 22 -15.88 -6.33 0.59
CA GLN A 22 -16.25 -6.10 -0.82
C GLN A 22 -15.86 -4.69 -1.27
N ALA A 23 -16.12 -3.68 -0.44
CA ALA A 23 -15.78 -2.29 -0.76
C ALA A 23 -14.26 -2.08 -0.76
N ILE A 24 -13.55 -2.63 0.22
CA ILE A 24 -12.10 -2.43 0.33
C ILE A 24 -11.35 -3.28 -0.71
N ASN A 25 -11.81 -4.49 -1.03
CA ASN A 25 -11.15 -5.33 -2.05
C ASN A 25 -11.18 -4.71 -3.44
N SER A 26 -12.16 -3.87 -3.75
CA SER A 26 -12.13 -3.11 -5.01
C SER A 26 -11.03 -2.05 -5.04
N GLN A 27 -10.56 -1.60 -3.88
CA GLN A 27 -9.53 -0.56 -3.69
C GLN A 27 -8.10 -1.10 -3.60
N LEU A 28 -7.91 -2.41 -3.75
CA LEU A 28 -6.61 -3.05 -3.63
C LEU A 28 -5.88 -3.10 -4.97
N VAL A 29 -4.61 -2.72 -4.95
CA VAL A 29 -3.73 -2.78 -6.11
C VAL A 29 -2.36 -3.36 -5.75
N THR A 30 -1.64 -3.80 -6.77
CA THR A 30 -0.19 -4.03 -6.70
C THR A 30 0.48 -3.10 -7.70
N LEU A 31 1.53 -2.39 -7.29
CA LEU A 31 2.30 -1.54 -8.18
C LEU A 31 3.62 -2.24 -8.54
N THR A 32 3.88 -2.39 -9.82
CA THR A 32 4.99 -3.22 -10.32
C THR A 32 5.90 -2.47 -11.28
N GLN A 33 7.16 -2.90 -11.35
CA GLN A 33 8.11 -2.43 -12.35
C GLN A 33 8.99 -3.56 -12.87
N GLN A 34 9.43 -3.43 -14.12
CA GLN A 34 10.42 -4.34 -14.71
C GLN A 34 11.83 -3.75 -14.56
N SER A 35 12.74 -4.52 -13.96
CA SER A 35 14.17 -4.23 -13.88
C SER A 35 14.94 -5.45 -14.39
N GLY A 36 15.57 -5.31 -15.56
CA GLY A 36 16.18 -6.44 -16.26
C GLY A 36 15.12 -7.49 -16.65
N ALA A 37 15.33 -8.74 -16.26
CA ALA A 37 14.41 -9.85 -16.47
C ALA A 37 13.48 -10.13 -15.28
N GLN A 38 13.58 -9.32 -14.22
CA GLN A 38 12.82 -9.50 -12.98
C GLN A 38 11.69 -8.48 -12.88
N THR A 39 10.58 -8.94 -12.31
CA THR A 39 9.47 -8.08 -11.91
C THR A 39 9.62 -7.74 -10.44
N PHE A 40 9.59 -6.44 -10.14
CA PHE A 40 9.59 -5.92 -8.79
C PHE A 40 8.22 -5.35 -8.43
N VAL A 41 7.93 -5.34 -7.13
CA VAL A 41 6.72 -4.79 -6.53
C VAL A 41 7.09 -3.68 -5.57
N LEU A 42 6.27 -2.64 -5.51
CA LEU A 42 6.33 -1.62 -4.47
C LEU A 42 5.73 -2.22 -3.19
N SER A 43 6.51 -2.26 -2.12
CA SER A 43 6.15 -2.95 -0.88
C SER A 43 6.45 -2.10 0.35
N VAL A 44 5.78 -2.40 1.46
CA VAL A 44 6.16 -1.86 2.77
C VAL A 44 7.11 -2.82 3.46
N SER A 45 8.33 -2.37 3.77
CA SER A 45 9.36 -3.13 4.47
C SER A 45 8.85 -3.70 5.80
N ALA A 46 9.11 -4.99 6.02
CA ALA A 46 8.81 -5.66 7.28
C ALA A 46 9.66 -5.14 8.45
N THR A 47 10.86 -4.62 8.16
CA THR A 47 11.86 -4.27 9.17
C THR A 47 11.65 -2.88 9.75
N ASP A 48 11.40 -1.90 8.90
CA ASP A 48 11.34 -0.49 9.30
C ASP A 48 10.07 0.22 8.83
N GLY A 49 9.15 -0.48 8.14
CA GLY A 49 7.90 0.09 7.67
C GLY A 49 8.07 1.17 6.60
N THR A 50 9.23 1.20 5.92
CA THR A 50 9.47 2.12 4.81
C THR A 50 9.09 1.52 3.46
N LEU A 51 8.83 2.35 2.45
CA LEU A 51 8.51 1.88 1.10
C LEU A 51 9.77 1.39 0.37
N THR A 52 9.70 0.19 -0.19
CA THR A 52 10.81 -0.52 -0.85
C THR A 52 10.38 -1.09 -2.20
N MET A 53 11.36 -1.45 -3.02
CA MET A 53 11.16 -2.32 -4.18
C MET A 53 11.62 -3.73 -3.83
N ASP A 54 10.71 -4.70 -3.87
CA ASP A 54 11.00 -6.12 -3.64
C ASP A 54 10.77 -6.94 -4.90
N GLU A 55 11.39 -8.12 -4.99
CA GLU A 55 11.05 -9.07 -6.06
C GLU A 55 9.58 -9.51 -5.93
N MET A 56 8.94 -9.81 -7.07
CA MET A 56 7.59 -10.36 -7.10
C MET A 56 7.49 -11.57 -6.17
N PRO A 57 6.67 -11.50 -5.11
CA PRO A 57 6.65 -12.54 -4.09
C PRO A 57 5.96 -13.81 -4.59
N ALA A 58 6.33 -14.94 -4.00
CA ALA A 58 5.62 -16.20 -4.22
C ALA A 58 4.16 -16.08 -3.75
N ALA A 59 3.23 -16.59 -4.56
CA ALA A 59 1.80 -16.49 -4.28
C ALA A 59 1.46 -17.11 -2.92
N GLY A 60 0.73 -16.35 -2.10
CA GLY A 60 0.31 -16.78 -0.76
C GLY A 60 1.36 -16.57 0.33
N SER A 61 2.51 -15.95 0.03
CA SER A 61 3.48 -15.56 1.05
C SER A 61 3.07 -14.31 1.83
N ASP A 62 3.69 -14.09 2.99
CA ASP A 62 3.55 -12.87 3.79
C ASP A 62 3.98 -11.61 3.04
N ALA A 63 4.88 -11.75 2.06
CA ALA A 63 5.33 -10.67 1.20
C ALA A 63 4.22 -10.18 0.26
N CYS A 64 3.26 -11.05 -0.11
CA CYS A 64 2.07 -10.63 -0.83
C CYS A 64 1.23 -9.62 -0.03
N VAL A 65 1.21 -9.74 1.31
CA VAL A 65 0.52 -8.80 2.19
C VAL A 65 1.18 -7.42 2.13
N ARG A 66 2.51 -7.38 2.25
CA ARG A 66 3.31 -6.15 2.23
C ARG A 66 3.34 -5.44 0.87
N ALA A 67 3.16 -6.19 -0.21
CA ALA A 67 3.11 -5.69 -1.58
C ALA A 67 1.69 -5.34 -2.05
N THR A 68 0.67 -5.61 -1.25
CA THR A 68 -0.72 -5.21 -1.55
C THR A 68 -1.00 -3.86 -0.92
N ILE A 69 -1.42 -2.90 -1.74
CA ILE A 69 -1.66 -1.51 -1.35
C ILE A 69 -3.17 -1.27 -1.39
N VAL A 70 -3.70 -0.67 -0.33
CA VAL A 70 -5.05 -0.08 -0.32
C VAL A 70 -4.93 1.34 -0.86
N VAL A 71 -5.77 1.71 -1.81
CA VAL A 71 -5.84 3.09 -2.31
C VAL A 71 -7.20 3.69 -1.97
N ASP A 72 -7.20 4.74 -1.17
CA ASP A 72 -8.44 5.43 -0.82
C ASP A 72 -8.72 6.60 -1.78
N THR A 73 -9.99 6.99 -1.90
CA THR A 73 -10.48 8.17 -2.63
C THR A 73 -10.13 8.25 -4.12
N TYR A 74 -9.64 7.16 -4.73
CA TYR A 74 -9.31 7.16 -6.14
C TYR A 74 -10.53 6.94 -7.05
N VAL A 75 -10.41 7.43 -8.27
CA VAL A 75 -11.41 7.20 -9.31
C VAL A 75 -10.95 6.03 -10.18
N VAL A 76 -11.90 5.18 -10.54
CA VAL A 76 -11.70 4.04 -11.42
C VAL A 76 -12.05 4.50 -12.83
N ASP A 77 -11.08 4.63 -13.73
CA ASP A 77 -11.41 5.09 -15.09
C ASP A 77 -12.05 3.93 -15.84
N SER A 78 -13.38 4.01 -15.97
CA SER A 78 -14.20 2.92 -16.49
C SER A 78 -14.16 2.85 -18.02
N THR A 79 -13.57 3.84 -18.71
CA THR A 79 -13.52 3.82 -20.19
C THR A 79 -12.62 2.72 -20.75
N ALA A 80 -11.82 2.05 -19.90
CA ALA A 80 -11.06 0.85 -20.28
C ALA A 80 -11.91 -0.42 -20.30
N ALA A 81 -13.06 -0.45 -19.61
CA ALA A 81 -13.84 -1.68 -19.41
C ALA A 81 -14.63 -2.12 -20.67
N GLU A 82 -14.84 -1.25 -21.65
CA GLU A 82 -15.70 -1.56 -22.80
C GLU A 82 -15.03 -2.41 -23.90
N HIS A 83 -13.73 -2.75 -23.80
CA HIS A 83 -13.03 -3.50 -24.86
C HIS A 83 -12.16 -4.65 -24.36
N GLY A 84 -12.58 -5.37 -23.30
CA GLY A 84 -11.80 -6.51 -22.78
C GLY A 84 -10.39 -6.13 -22.34
N ALA A 85 -10.16 -4.84 -22.03
CA ALA A 85 -8.88 -4.27 -21.69
C ALA A 85 -8.63 -4.29 -20.18
N ALA A 86 -7.36 -4.11 -19.83
CA ALA A 86 -6.78 -4.21 -18.49
C ALA A 86 -7.61 -3.54 -17.38
N ALA A 87 -7.41 -4.03 -16.15
CA ALA A 87 -8.05 -3.47 -14.95
C ALA A 87 -7.92 -1.93 -14.92
N PRO A 88 -8.98 -1.21 -14.51
CA PRO A 88 -9.02 0.24 -14.52
C PRO A 88 -7.87 0.83 -13.70
N VAL A 89 -7.16 1.80 -14.30
CA VAL A 89 -5.93 2.37 -13.77
C VAL A 89 -6.26 3.43 -12.74
N LEU A 90 -5.48 3.43 -11.66
CA LEU A 90 -5.49 4.41 -10.61
C LEU A 90 -5.24 5.81 -11.18
N HIS A 91 -6.19 6.72 -10.96
CA HIS A 91 -6.05 8.13 -11.30
C HIS A 91 -6.80 9.02 -10.31
N GLY A 92 -6.37 10.27 -10.22
CA GLY A 92 -7.05 11.31 -9.46
C GLY A 92 -6.14 12.08 -8.51
N PRO A 93 -6.57 13.29 -8.10
CA PRO A 93 -5.86 14.09 -7.12
C PRO A 93 -6.09 13.55 -5.69
N ASN A 94 -5.17 13.86 -4.78
CA ASN A 94 -5.32 13.63 -3.34
C ASN A 94 -5.64 12.18 -2.93
N VAL A 95 -5.13 11.20 -3.67
CA VAL A 95 -5.24 9.79 -3.28
C VAL A 95 -4.31 9.51 -2.10
N THR A 96 -4.74 8.63 -1.19
CA THR A 96 -3.87 8.10 -0.15
C THR A 96 -3.60 6.63 -0.43
N ILE A 97 -2.35 6.20 -0.24
CA ILE A 97 -1.98 4.79 -0.32
C ILE A 97 -1.66 4.27 1.08
N ALA A 98 -2.10 3.05 1.38
CA ALA A 98 -2.03 2.47 2.70
C ALA A 98 -1.61 0.99 2.66
N PRO A 99 -0.93 0.47 3.71
CA PRO A 99 -0.61 -0.95 3.79
C PRO A 99 -1.86 -1.79 4.04
N PHE A 100 -1.98 -2.93 3.36
CA PHE A 100 -3.08 -3.88 3.55
C PHE A 100 -3.20 -4.39 5.01
N ASP A 101 -2.08 -4.63 5.69
CA ASP A 101 -2.06 -5.20 7.05
C ASP A 101 -2.26 -4.18 8.17
N ARG A 102 -2.34 -2.88 7.84
CA ARG A 102 -2.40 -1.78 8.83
C ARG A 102 -3.54 -0.81 8.54
N PRO A 103 -4.81 -1.25 8.71
CA PRO A 103 -5.97 -0.38 8.52
C PRO A 103 -5.86 0.91 9.34
N GLY A 104 -6.24 2.03 8.72
CA GLY A 104 -6.20 3.36 9.34
C GLY A 104 -4.84 4.04 9.35
N MET A 105 -3.79 3.40 8.80
CA MET A 105 -2.50 4.04 8.54
C MET A 105 -2.36 4.38 7.05
N ALA A 106 -1.51 5.34 6.70
CA ALA A 106 -1.13 5.61 5.31
C ALA A 106 0.38 5.78 5.16
N ILE A 107 0.85 5.61 3.93
CA ILE A 107 2.23 5.89 3.54
C ILE A 107 2.35 7.39 3.24
N THR A 108 3.35 8.03 3.81
CA THR A 108 3.61 9.46 3.64
C THR A 108 4.56 9.74 2.47
N ASN A 109 4.72 11.00 2.11
CA ASN A 109 5.68 11.49 1.13
C ASN A 109 7.16 11.30 1.54
N GLY A 110 7.42 10.93 2.80
CA GLY A 110 8.71 10.45 3.32
C GLY A 110 8.84 8.93 3.28
N PHE A 111 7.84 8.24 2.71
CA PHE A 111 7.75 6.79 2.59
C PHE A 111 7.68 6.02 3.90
N GLU A 112 7.23 6.69 4.95
CA GLU A 112 6.95 6.11 6.26
C GLU A 112 5.47 5.81 6.40
N VAL A 113 5.12 4.72 7.07
CA VAL A 113 3.74 4.40 7.46
C VAL A 113 3.38 5.13 8.75
N LYS A 114 2.35 5.98 8.72
CA LYS A 114 1.87 6.74 9.88
C LYS A 114 0.40 6.54 10.17
N LEU A 115 0.07 6.53 11.46
CA LEU A 115 -1.29 6.65 11.97
C LEU A 115 -1.70 8.12 11.94
N HIS A 116 -2.94 8.42 11.53
CA HIS A 116 -3.45 9.79 11.39
C HIS A 116 -2.56 10.69 10.51
N PRO A 117 -2.31 10.29 9.26
CA PRO A 117 -1.50 11.07 8.36
C PRO A 117 -2.16 12.43 8.08
N GLY A 118 -1.35 13.48 7.98
CA GLY A 118 -1.76 14.77 7.50
C GLY A 118 -1.67 14.88 5.97
N PRO A 119 -1.59 16.10 5.42
CA PRO A 119 -1.46 16.35 3.98
C PRO A 119 -0.27 15.65 3.32
N GLU A 120 0.74 15.24 4.09
CA GLU A 120 1.91 14.53 3.62
C GLU A 120 1.64 13.12 3.09
N ALA A 121 0.47 12.51 3.35
CA ALA A 121 0.08 11.23 2.75
C ALA A 121 -0.74 11.36 1.44
N LEU A 122 -0.95 12.59 0.97
CA LEU A 122 -1.67 12.84 -0.27
C LEU A 122 -0.72 12.70 -1.46
N PHE A 123 -1.18 11.96 -2.46
CA PHE A 123 -0.54 11.81 -3.77
C PHE A 123 -1.51 12.23 -4.87
N ASN A 124 -0.99 12.68 -6.00
CA ASN A 124 -1.77 12.71 -7.24
C ASN A 124 -1.38 11.49 -8.07
N ALA A 125 -2.35 10.64 -8.36
CA ALA A 125 -2.17 9.57 -9.32
C ALA A 125 -2.42 10.10 -10.73
N VAL A 126 -1.39 10.03 -11.56
CA VAL A 126 -1.41 10.49 -12.95
C VAL A 126 -1.00 9.37 -13.90
N PRO A 127 -1.35 9.45 -15.20
CA PRO A 127 -0.81 8.52 -16.19
C PRO A 127 0.71 8.45 -16.09
N GLY A 128 1.27 7.24 -16.23
CA GLY A 128 2.68 7.02 -16.00
C GLY A 128 3.54 7.89 -16.93
N LEU A 129 4.59 8.46 -16.35
CA LEU A 129 5.50 9.35 -17.05
C LEU A 129 6.22 8.66 -18.22
N ASP A 130 6.34 7.33 -18.20
CA ASP A 130 6.91 6.54 -19.29
C ASP A 130 6.02 6.47 -20.54
N GLY A 131 4.76 6.93 -20.45
CA GLY A 131 3.79 6.94 -21.54
C GLY A 131 3.24 5.56 -21.91
N LEU A 132 3.53 4.52 -21.11
CA LEU A 132 3.01 3.19 -21.37
C LEU A 132 1.52 3.10 -20.99
N PRO A 133 0.67 2.48 -21.82
CA PRO A 133 -0.72 2.27 -21.46
C PRO A 133 -0.83 1.43 -20.18
N GLY A 134 -1.62 1.89 -19.21
CA GLY A 134 -1.81 1.17 -17.94
C GLY A 134 -0.80 1.50 -16.84
N SER A 135 0.24 2.30 -17.13
CA SER A 135 1.17 2.75 -16.11
C SER A 135 0.61 3.96 -15.34
N VAL A 136 1.02 4.06 -14.08
CA VAL A 136 0.66 5.13 -13.15
C VAL A 136 1.92 5.72 -12.52
N SER A 137 1.92 7.03 -12.32
CA SER A 137 2.93 7.73 -11.54
C SER A 137 2.26 8.40 -10.33
N LEU A 138 2.92 8.32 -9.19
CA LEU A 138 2.44 8.90 -7.93
C LEU A 138 3.22 10.18 -7.64
N GLU A 139 2.61 11.32 -7.94
CA GLU A 139 3.15 12.63 -7.59
C GLU A 139 2.87 12.93 -6.12
N LEU A 140 3.82 13.52 -5.42
CA LEU A 140 3.66 13.91 -4.02
C LEU A 140 2.78 15.17 -3.94
N GLY A 141 1.63 15.09 -3.26
CA GLY A 141 0.67 16.20 -3.20
C GLY A 141 1.21 17.47 -2.53
N THR A 142 2.17 17.32 -1.63
CA THR A 142 2.88 18.43 -0.96
C THR A 142 4.10 18.96 -1.73
N ARG A 143 4.53 18.27 -2.78
CA ARG A 143 5.70 18.62 -3.60
C ARG A 143 5.39 18.38 -5.10
N PRO A 144 4.61 19.28 -5.73
CA PRO A 144 4.31 19.19 -7.15
C PRO A 144 5.59 19.08 -7.99
N GLY A 145 5.57 18.19 -8.99
CA GLY A 145 6.73 17.84 -9.80
C GLY A 145 7.69 16.82 -9.18
N CYS A 146 7.42 16.32 -7.97
CA CYS A 146 8.18 15.23 -7.36
C CYS A 146 7.33 13.96 -7.27
N PHE A 147 7.94 12.81 -7.55
CA PHE A 147 7.26 11.53 -7.72
C PHE A 147 7.92 10.44 -6.88
N VAL A 148 7.14 9.41 -6.56
CA VAL A 148 7.68 8.13 -6.09
C VAL A 148 8.48 7.52 -7.23
N THR A 149 9.73 7.13 -6.97
CA THR A 149 10.60 6.48 -7.95
C THR A 149 11.22 5.21 -7.39
N ALA A 150 11.33 4.18 -8.21
CA ALA A 150 12.21 3.06 -7.90
C ALA A 150 13.69 3.54 -7.81
N PRO A 151 14.50 2.92 -6.95
CA PRO A 151 15.90 3.31 -6.77
C PRO A 151 16.76 2.95 -7.99
N GLY A 152 17.99 3.46 -8.06
CA GLY A 152 19.03 2.92 -8.95
C GLY A 152 19.01 3.36 -10.42
N GLY A 153 17.99 4.08 -10.89
CA GLY A 153 17.95 4.68 -12.23
C GLY A 153 18.34 3.70 -13.33
N ALA A 154 19.33 4.06 -14.17
CA ALA A 154 19.78 3.22 -15.28
C ALA A 154 20.53 1.92 -14.87
N ARG A 155 20.94 1.77 -13.61
CA ARG A 155 21.73 0.62 -13.12
C ARG A 155 20.87 -0.54 -12.61
N GLY A 156 19.56 -0.36 -12.56
CA GLY A 156 18.65 -1.28 -11.87
C GLY A 156 18.81 -1.21 -10.35
N TYR A 157 18.03 -2.01 -9.65
CA TYR A 157 17.96 -2.07 -8.20
C TYR A 157 17.75 -3.51 -7.73
N ARG A 158 17.97 -3.75 -6.44
CA ARG A 158 17.83 -5.05 -5.77
C ARG A 158 16.60 -5.07 -4.88
N ALA A 159 16.18 -6.29 -4.51
CA ALA A 159 15.12 -6.46 -3.51
C ALA A 159 15.51 -5.78 -2.19
N GLY A 160 14.55 -5.10 -1.57
CA GLY A 160 14.73 -4.35 -0.34
C GLY A 160 15.31 -2.93 -0.53
N ASP A 161 15.69 -2.54 -1.75
CA ASP A 161 16.15 -1.16 -1.97
C ASP A 161 14.98 -0.18 -1.76
N LYS A 162 15.24 0.90 -1.01
CA LYS A 162 14.22 1.89 -0.65
C LYS A 162 13.74 2.68 -1.86
N ALA A 163 12.43 2.90 -1.96
CA ALA A 163 11.87 3.85 -2.89
C ALA A 163 12.44 5.26 -2.63
N GLN A 164 12.52 6.06 -3.68
CA GLN A 164 13.13 7.39 -3.67
C GLN A 164 12.14 8.46 -4.13
N VAL A 165 12.43 9.70 -3.77
CA VAL A 165 11.72 10.85 -4.30
C VAL A 165 12.55 11.39 -5.45
N GLY A 166 12.00 11.33 -6.66
CA GLY A 166 12.60 11.95 -7.84
C GLY A 166 11.80 13.16 -8.27
N CYS A 167 12.46 14.30 -8.48
CA CYS A 167 11.81 15.53 -8.91
C CYS A 167 12.22 15.90 -10.32
N ARG A 168 11.26 16.44 -11.08
CA ARG A 168 11.53 17.03 -12.39
C ARG A 168 12.58 18.11 -12.28
N THR A 169 13.47 18.17 -13.26
CA THR A 169 14.47 19.24 -13.35
C THR A 169 14.12 20.20 -14.47
N SER A 170 14.67 21.42 -14.42
CA SER A 170 14.43 22.46 -15.42
C SER A 170 14.90 22.08 -16.84
N GLY A 171 15.81 21.10 -16.96
CA GLY A 171 16.26 20.54 -18.24
C GLY A 171 15.28 19.56 -18.89
N GLY A 172 14.13 19.31 -18.26
CA GLY A 172 13.17 18.29 -18.65
C GLY A 172 13.47 16.93 -17.99
N ASP A 173 12.52 16.02 -18.16
CA ASP A 173 12.60 14.66 -17.63
C ASP A 173 13.35 13.77 -18.63
N ASP A 174 14.37 13.03 -18.17
CA ASP A 174 14.98 12.01 -19.01
C ASP A 174 14.17 10.69 -19.00
N ALA A 175 14.45 9.80 -19.94
CA ALA A 175 13.73 8.53 -20.05
C ALA A 175 13.95 7.60 -18.85
N ALA A 176 15.09 7.70 -18.16
CA ALA A 176 15.39 6.87 -17.00
C ALA A 176 14.55 7.29 -15.78
N PHE A 177 14.40 8.60 -15.55
CA PHE A 177 13.51 9.15 -14.54
C PHE A 177 12.06 8.77 -14.82
N ARG A 178 11.57 8.99 -16.06
CA ARG A 178 10.18 8.65 -16.42
C ARG A 178 9.88 7.18 -16.19
N LYS A 179 10.81 6.29 -16.54
CA LYS A 179 10.70 4.86 -16.25
C LYS A 179 10.71 4.56 -14.75
N ALA A 180 11.64 5.14 -14.00
CA ALA A 180 11.73 4.92 -12.55
C ALA A 180 10.51 5.43 -11.78
N ALA A 181 9.86 6.49 -12.28
CA ALA A 181 8.67 7.11 -11.69
C ALA A 181 7.34 6.47 -12.12
N SER A 182 7.36 5.46 -12.99
CA SER A 182 6.15 4.84 -13.57
C SER A 182 6.03 3.40 -13.12
N PHE A 183 4.83 3.01 -12.70
CA PHE A 183 4.54 1.67 -12.22
C PHE A 183 3.38 1.09 -13.01
N THR A 184 3.49 -0.17 -13.41
CA THR A 184 2.35 -0.91 -13.95
C THR A 184 1.44 -1.31 -12.79
N GLN A 185 0.17 -0.92 -12.85
CA GLN A 185 -0.83 -1.40 -11.92
C GLN A 185 -1.25 -2.83 -12.29
N ALA A 186 -1.09 -3.75 -11.34
CA ALA A 186 -1.52 -5.13 -11.46
C ALA A 186 -2.65 -5.45 -10.46
N ALA A 187 -3.28 -6.62 -10.66
CA ALA A 187 -4.22 -7.16 -9.69
C ALA A 187 -3.57 -7.27 -8.29
N PRO A 188 -4.33 -7.08 -7.22
CA PRO A 188 -3.79 -7.17 -5.87
C PRO A 188 -3.33 -8.60 -5.58
N LEU A 189 -2.17 -8.75 -4.93
CA LEU A 189 -1.62 -10.06 -4.54
C LEU A 189 -2.39 -10.68 -3.37
N ARG A 190 -3.14 -9.86 -2.62
CA ARG A 190 -4.03 -10.27 -1.54
C ARG A 190 -5.40 -9.62 -1.66
N ARG A 191 -6.40 -10.29 -1.10
CA ARG A 191 -7.74 -9.77 -0.87
C ARG A 191 -8.15 -10.15 0.54
N TYR A 192 -8.89 -9.28 1.21
CA TYR A 192 -9.49 -9.60 2.49
C TYR A 192 -10.48 -10.74 2.32
N HIS A 193 -10.43 -11.70 3.24
CA HIS A 193 -11.41 -12.77 3.33
C HIS A 193 -12.76 -12.21 3.83
N PRO A 194 -13.90 -12.81 3.43
CA PRO A 194 -15.22 -12.43 3.97
C PRO A 194 -15.37 -12.56 5.50
N LEU A 195 -14.45 -13.27 6.15
CA LEU A 195 -14.40 -13.49 7.59
C LEU A 195 -13.24 -12.71 8.24
N SER A 196 -12.73 -11.67 7.57
CA SER A 196 -11.70 -10.81 8.13
C SER A 196 -12.31 -9.75 9.06
N PHE A 197 -11.62 -9.46 10.15
CA PHE A 197 -11.98 -8.44 11.14
C PHE A 197 -10.84 -7.44 11.29
N VAL A 198 -11.16 -6.23 11.75
CA VAL A 198 -10.18 -5.25 12.20
C VAL A 198 -10.25 -5.16 13.72
N ALA A 199 -9.12 -5.38 14.38
CA ALA A 199 -8.94 -5.09 15.80
C ALA A 199 -8.24 -3.73 15.97
N LYS A 200 -8.84 -2.79 16.69
CA LYS A 200 -8.26 -1.49 17.00
C LYS A 200 -7.21 -1.64 18.09
N GLY A 201 -5.98 -1.20 17.82
CA GLY A 201 -4.91 -1.15 18.82
C GLY A 201 -4.58 0.26 19.26
N THR A 202 -3.69 0.35 20.25
CA THR A 202 -3.23 1.61 20.84
C THR A 202 -2.34 2.40 19.88
N GLU A 203 -1.50 1.72 19.09
CA GLU A 203 -0.56 2.33 18.14
C GLU A 203 -0.94 2.09 16.67
N ARG A 204 -1.67 1.01 16.38
CA ARG A 204 -2.17 0.67 15.03
C ARG A 204 -3.33 -0.32 15.14
N SER A 205 -4.14 -0.39 14.09
CA SER A 205 -5.12 -1.47 13.96
C SER A 205 -4.51 -2.70 13.28
N PHE A 206 -5.12 -3.86 13.50
CA PHE A 206 -4.67 -5.15 13.01
C PHE A 206 -5.76 -5.84 12.21
N VAL A 207 -5.38 -6.48 11.12
CA VAL A 207 -6.27 -7.37 10.36
C VAL A 207 -6.20 -8.76 10.99
N LEU A 208 -7.36 -9.28 11.37
CA LEU A 208 -7.54 -10.67 11.81
C LEU A 208 -8.17 -11.44 10.64
N GLU A 209 -7.47 -12.44 10.12
CA GLU A 209 -7.95 -13.27 9.01
C GLU A 209 -8.01 -14.75 9.44
N PRO A 210 -8.82 -15.58 8.76
CA PRO A 210 -8.83 -17.02 9.02
C PRO A 210 -7.45 -17.67 8.86
N LEU A 211 -7.19 -18.70 9.66
CA LEU A 211 -5.98 -19.51 9.55
C LEU A 211 -5.85 -20.14 8.15
N ARG A 212 -4.60 -20.33 7.71
CA ARG A 212 -4.18 -20.79 6.38
C ARG A 212 -4.51 -19.83 5.26
N SER A 213 -4.58 -18.54 5.59
CA SER A 213 -4.72 -17.48 4.60
C SER A 213 -3.41 -17.25 3.86
N LEU A 214 -2.27 -17.60 4.46
CA LEU A 214 -0.93 -17.57 3.88
C LEU A 214 -0.24 -18.94 3.98
N GLN A 215 0.71 -19.18 3.09
CA GLN A 215 1.48 -20.44 3.03
C GLN A 215 2.60 -20.48 4.08
N ASP A 216 3.14 -19.33 4.44
CA ASP A 216 4.29 -19.12 5.33
C ASP A 216 3.91 -18.36 6.62
N GLU A 217 2.64 -18.40 7.02
CA GLU A 217 2.19 -17.77 8.27
C GLU A 217 2.76 -18.44 9.52
N PHE A 218 3.08 -17.61 10.52
CA PHE A 218 3.48 -18.03 11.86
C PHE A 218 2.28 -17.94 12.81
N TYR A 219 1.94 -19.05 13.48
CA TYR A 219 0.61 -19.31 14.05
C TYR A 219 0.35 -18.81 15.49
N THR A 220 1.15 -17.89 16.02
CA THR A 220 0.95 -17.48 17.42
C THR A 220 1.18 -15.98 17.60
N VAL A 221 0.08 -15.22 17.57
CA VAL A 221 0.05 -13.81 17.97
C VAL A 221 -0.78 -13.69 19.24
N TYR A 222 -0.18 -13.16 20.30
CA TYR A 222 -0.86 -12.83 21.54
C TYR A 222 -1.12 -11.33 21.59
N PHE A 223 -2.37 -10.96 21.86
CA PHE A 223 -2.77 -9.58 22.10
C PHE A 223 -2.98 -9.35 23.59
N ASN A 224 -2.39 -8.28 24.10
CA ASN A 224 -2.79 -7.72 25.37
C ASN A 224 -4.05 -6.88 25.16
N LEU A 225 -5.07 -7.12 25.96
CA LEU A 225 -6.26 -6.28 25.98
C LEU A 225 -6.03 -5.15 26.98
N VAL A 226 -6.02 -3.90 26.50
CA VAL A 226 -5.89 -2.71 27.34
C VAL A 226 -7.30 -2.22 27.67
N THR A 227 -7.68 -2.28 28.95
CA THR A 227 -8.99 -1.83 29.45
C THR A 227 -8.82 -0.59 30.35
N ALA A 228 -9.92 0.10 30.66
CA ALA A 228 -9.89 1.15 31.67
C ALA A 228 -9.40 0.57 33.02
N ALA A 229 -8.70 1.40 33.80
CA ALA A 229 -8.39 1.05 35.18
C ALA A 229 -9.70 0.90 35.96
N ALA A 230 -9.82 -0.15 36.78
CA ALA A 230 -10.92 -0.22 37.72
C ALA A 230 -10.73 0.89 38.75
N ASP A 231 -11.69 1.81 38.87
CA ASP A 231 -11.73 2.76 39.97
C ASP A 231 -11.81 1.94 41.28
N SER A 232 -10.73 1.96 42.06
CA SER A 232 -10.59 1.26 43.34
C SER A 232 -11.18 2.04 44.50
#